data_AF-A0A538AQX6-F1
#
_entry.id   AF-A0A538AQX6-F1
#
_cell.length_a   1.000
_cell.length_b   1.000
_cell.length_c   1.000
_cell.angle_alpha   90.00
_cell.angle_beta   90.00
_cell.angle_gamma   90.00
#
_symmetry.space_group_name_H-M   'P 1'
#
loop_
_entity.id
_entity.type
_entity.pdbx_description
1 polymer ?
#
loop_
_entity_poly.entity_id
_entity_poly.type
_entity_poly.pdbx_seq_one_letter_code
_entity_poly.pdbx_strand_id
1 'polypeptide(L)'
;MSDNGSVATYATGRDRFAVMTQATDAPCWVQVRAGAGGPVLFEGTLQPGEARPFDATRTLWVRLGNLGHATVLVEGAPLVLPNKPSFPYNLLLQT
;
A
#
# COMPACT_ATOMS: atom_id res chain seq x y z
N MET A 1 6.95 1.46 19.61
CA MET A 1 5.99 0.92 18.63
C MET A 1 6.74 -0.16 17.84
N SER A 2 6.19 -1.37 17.76
CA SER A 2 6.87 -2.50 17.09
C SER A 2 6.69 -2.37 15.58
N ASP A 3 7.70 -1.87 14.87
CA ASP A 3 7.74 -1.81 13.40
C ASP A 3 8.46 -3.06 12.87
N ASN A 4 7.74 -4.19 12.83
CA ASN A 4 8.24 -5.46 12.29
C ASN A 4 8.00 -5.58 10.77
N GLY A 5 8.28 -4.51 10.01
CA GLY A 5 8.12 -4.49 8.56
C GLY A 5 9.12 -3.52 7.91
N SER A 6 9.71 -3.92 6.78
CA SER A 6 10.49 -2.97 5.97
C SER A 6 9.56 -1.84 5.49
N VAL A 7 9.98 -0.58 5.65
CA VAL A 7 9.29 0.59 5.10
C VAL A 7 10.01 1.03 3.83
N ALA A 8 9.29 1.17 2.71
CA ALA A 8 9.76 1.95 1.57
C ALA A 8 8.98 3.25 1.41
N THR A 9 9.71 4.31 1.11
CA THR A 9 9.17 5.64 0.89
C THR A 9 9.16 5.97 -0.60
N TYR A 10 8.04 6.49 -1.10
CA TYR A 10 7.91 6.95 -2.47
C TYR A 10 7.38 8.38 -2.50
N ALA A 11 8.12 9.24 -3.18
CA ALA A 11 7.72 10.61 -3.45
C ALA A 11 6.81 10.64 -4.70
N THR A 12 5.60 11.16 -4.56
CA THR A 12 4.64 11.33 -5.67
C THR A 12 4.84 12.67 -6.38
N GLY A 13 5.52 13.62 -5.73
CA GLY A 13 5.73 14.98 -6.23
C GLY A 13 4.45 15.80 -6.36
N ARG A 14 3.33 15.33 -5.78
CA ARG A 14 2.01 15.98 -5.83
C ARG A 14 1.31 15.89 -4.49
N ASP A 15 0.64 16.97 -4.12
CA ASP A 15 -0.12 17.05 -2.87
C ASP A 15 -1.36 16.15 -2.83
N ARG A 16 -1.91 15.78 -3.99
CA ARG A 16 -2.98 14.80 -4.11
C ARG A 16 -2.63 13.77 -5.17
N PHE A 17 -2.87 12.51 -4.86
CA PHE A 17 -2.56 11.39 -5.74
C PHE A 17 -3.52 10.22 -5.51
N ALA A 18 -3.82 9.49 -6.58
CA ALA A 18 -4.59 8.27 -6.58
C ALA A 18 -3.67 7.06 -6.36
N VAL A 19 -4.11 6.15 -5.50
CA VAL A 19 -3.42 4.90 -5.20
C VAL A 19 -4.39 3.75 -5.41
N MET A 20 -3.99 2.73 -6.15
CA MET A 20 -4.77 1.51 -6.31
C MET A 20 -3.99 0.34 -5.71
N THR A 21 -4.59 -0.36 -4.76
CA THR A 21 -4.06 -1.63 -4.24
C THR A 21 -4.86 -2.77 -4.82
N GLN A 22 -4.20 -3.78 -5.37
CA GLN A 22 -4.84 -4.93 -5.99
C GLN A 22 -4.21 -6.23 -5.52
N ALA A 23 -5.05 -7.22 -5.21
CA ALA A 23 -4.60 -8.61 -5.07
C ALA A 23 -4.60 -9.28 -6.46
N THR A 24 -3.54 -10.00 -6.77
CA THR A 24 -3.31 -10.57 -8.11
C THR A 24 -3.92 -11.97 -8.22
N ASP A 25 -3.25 -12.99 -7.69
CA ASP A 25 -3.61 -14.41 -7.80
C ASP A 25 -3.87 -15.10 -6.45
N ALA A 26 -3.55 -14.45 -5.31
CA ALA A 26 -3.87 -14.93 -3.96
C ALA A 26 -4.45 -13.81 -3.08
N PRO A 27 -5.22 -14.16 -2.01
CA PRO A 27 -5.70 -13.16 -1.06
C PRO A 27 -4.56 -12.35 -0.44
N CYS A 28 -4.76 -11.04 -0.35
CA CYS A 28 -3.81 -10.14 0.31
C CYS A 28 -4.54 -9.29 1.35
N TRP A 29 -4.13 -9.41 2.61
CA TRP A 29 -4.53 -8.44 3.63
C TRP A 29 -3.89 -7.08 3.35
N VAL A 30 -4.68 -6.01 3.43
CA VAL A 30 -4.27 -4.64 3.18
C VAL A 30 -4.80 -3.75 4.29
N GLN A 31 -3.93 -2.90 4.84
CA GLN A 31 -4.29 -1.82 5.74
C GLN A 31 -3.79 -0.49 5.16
N VAL A 32 -4.67 0.50 5.09
CA VAL A 32 -4.39 1.82 4.56
C VAL A 32 -4.68 2.87 5.62
N ARG A 33 -3.78 3.83 5.79
CA ARG A 33 -3.87 4.93 6.75
C ARG A 33 -3.51 6.26 6.10
N ALA A 34 -4.06 7.35 6.61
CA ALA A 34 -3.65 8.71 6.25
C ALA A 34 -2.30 9.07 6.90
N GLY A 35 -1.23 8.41 6.48
CA GLY A 35 0.10 8.45 7.09
C GLY A 35 0.30 7.39 8.18
N ALA A 36 1.56 7.13 8.57
CA ALA A 36 1.91 5.99 9.45
C ALA A 36 1.20 6.01 10.82
N GLY A 37 1.02 7.21 11.39
CA GLY A 37 0.28 7.44 12.64
C GLY A 37 -1.14 7.95 12.45
N GLY A 38 -1.64 8.01 11.21
CA GLY A 38 -2.96 8.56 10.89
C GLY A 38 -4.11 7.58 11.10
N PRO A 39 -5.36 8.05 10.93
CA PRO A 39 -6.54 7.19 10.98
C PRO A 39 -6.49 6.11 9.90
N VAL A 40 -7.03 4.93 10.23
CA VAL A 40 -7.24 3.83 9.27
C VAL A 40 -8.35 4.22 8.31
N LEU A 41 -8.01 4.26 7.02
CA LEU A 41 -8.94 4.50 5.93
C LEU A 41 -9.58 3.20 5.43
N PHE A 42 -8.82 2.10 5.50
CA PHE A 42 -9.28 0.77 5.15
C PHE A 42 -8.44 -0.29 5.84
N GLU A 43 -9.08 -1.40 6.21
CA GLU A 43 -8.41 -2.60 6.68
C GLU A 43 -9.25 -3.82 6.28
N GLY A 44 -8.64 -4.75 5.55
CA GLY A 44 -9.35 -5.93 5.09
C GLY A 44 -8.53 -6.78 4.12
N THR A 45 -9.06 -7.94 3.77
CA THR A 45 -8.42 -8.86 2.82
C THR A 45 -9.04 -8.68 1.44
N LEU A 46 -8.21 -8.29 0.47
CA LEU A 46 -8.57 -8.29 -0.94
C LEU A 46 -8.52 -9.72 -1.47
N GLN A 47 -9.57 -10.13 -2.18
CA GLN A 47 -9.60 -11.40 -2.89
C GLN A 47 -8.83 -11.31 -4.21
N PRO A 48 -8.35 -12.44 -4.79
CA PRO A 48 -7.68 -12.43 -6.09
C PRO A 48 -8.48 -11.67 -7.16
N GLY A 49 -7.82 -10.75 -7.87
CA GLY A 49 -8.43 -9.86 -8.86
C GLY A 49 -9.17 -8.64 -8.27
N GLU A 50 -9.37 -8.57 -6.95
CA GLU A 50 -9.99 -7.41 -6.31
C GLU A 50 -8.99 -6.24 -6.26
N ALA A 51 -9.46 -5.07 -6.68
CA ALA A 51 -8.72 -3.82 -6.60
C ALA A 51 -9.50 -2.81 -5.75
N ARG A 52 -8.76 -1.99 -4.99
CA ARG A 52 -9.32 -0.91 -4.16
C ARG A 52 -8.58 0.40 -4.43
N PRO A 53 -9.31 1.42 -4.93
CA PRO A 53 -8.75 2.76 -5.11
C PRO A 53 -8.80 3.57 -3.80
N PHE A 54 -7.83 4.45 -3.64
CA PHE A 54 -7.71 5.41 -2.54
C PHE A 54 -7.25 6.76 -3.11
N ASP A 55 -7.91 7.83 -2.68
CA ASP A 55 -7.43 9.19 -2.92
C ASP A 55 -6.67 9.67 -1.68
N ALA A 56 -5.40 9.99 -1.86
CA ALA A 56 -4.54 10.47 -0.78
C ALA A 56 -4.26 11.96 -0.91
N THR A 57 -4.09 12.63 0.24
CA THR A 57 -3.62 14.01 0.31
C THR A 57 -2.39 14.06 1.21
N ARG A 58 -1.28 14.58 0.68
CA ARG A 58 0.06 14.68 1.27
C ARG A 58 0.74 13.37 1.64
N THR A 59 0.06 12.46 2.32
CA THR A 59 0.64 11.18 2.72
C THR A 59 -0.39 10.06 2.72
N LEU A 60 0.06 8.87 2.35
CA LEU A 60 -0.67 7.62 2.50
C LEU A 60 0.29 6.56 3.03
N TRP A 61 -0.14 5.80 4.02
CA TRP A 61 0.59 4.64 4.49
C TRP A 61 -0.20 3.39 4.13
N VAL A 62 0.46 2.42 3.51
CA VAL A 62 -0.14 1.18 3.05
C VAL A 62 0.68 0.02 3.60
N ARG A 63 0.02 -0.95 4.22
CA ARG A 63 0.62 -2.20 4.66
C ARG A 63 0.01 -3.37 3.94
N LEU A 64 0.85 -4.21 3.36
CA LEU A 64 0.47 -5.38 2.58
C LEU A 64 0.91 -6.63 3.33
N GLY A 65 -0.01 -7.54 3.61
CA GLY A 65 0.27 -8.79 4.31
C GLY A 65 0.89 -9.87 3.42
N ASN A 66 0.57 -9.86 2.12
CA ASN A 66 1.03 -10.86 1.15
C ASN A 66 1.61 -10.19 -0.11
N LEU A 67 2.80 -9.59 0.05
CA LEU A 67 3.41 -8.72 -0.95
C LEU A 67 3.59 -9.37 -2.33
N GLY A 68 3.98 -10.65 -2.39
CA GLY A 68 4.22 -11.37 -3.64
C GLY A 68 2.98 -11.52 -4.52
N HIS A 69 1.79 -11.31 -3.94
CA HIS A 69 0.49 -11.43 -4.60
C HIS A 69 -0.27 -10.10 -4.62
N ALA A 70 0.42 -8.97 -4.38
CA ALA A 70 -0.18 -7.65 -4.37
C ALA A 70 0.55 -6.68 -5.31
N THR A 71 -0.21 -5.86 -6.03
CA THR A 71 0.30 -4.75 -6.83
C THR A 71 -0.22 -3.45 -6.25
N VAL A 72 0.66 -2.44 -6.20
CA VAL A 72 0.28 -1.06 -5.85
C VAL A 72 0.58 -0.18 -7.05
N LEU A 73 -0.42 0.59 -7.48
CA LEU A 73 -0.27 1.59 -8.53
C LEU A 73 -0.45 2.97 -7.90
N VAL A 74 0.40 3.91 -8.30
CA VAL A 74 0.32 5.32 -7.91
C VAL A 74 0.17 6.13 -9.19
N GLU A 75 -0.90 6.92 -9.30
CA GLU A 75 -1.25 7.64 -10.53
C GLU A 75 -1.31 6.72 -11.77
N GLY A 76 -1.72 5.46 -11.57
CA GLY A 76 -1.77 4.44 -12.63
C GLY A 76 -0.42 3.79 -12.99
N ALA A 77 0.70 4.24 -12.40
CA ALA A 77 2.01 3.61 -12.60
C ALA A 77 2.25 2.52 -11.54
N PRO A 78 2.62 1.28 -11.92
CA PRO A 78 2.93 0.23 -10.96
C PRO A 78 4.20 0.58 -10.20
N LEU A 79 4.13 0.46 -8.88
CA LEU A 79 5.24 0.70 -7.99
C LEU A 79 6.10 -0.57 -7.90
N VAL A 80 7.41 -0.41 -8.02
CA VAL A 80 8.35 -1.54 -7.96
C VAL A 80 8.50 -1.99 -6.50
N LEU A 81 7.72 -3.00 -6.14
CA LEU A 81 7.79 -3.60 -4.82
C LEU A 81 8.98 -4.56 -4.75
N PRO A 82 9.77 -4.54 -3.65
CA PRO A 82 10.86 -5.48 -3.52
C PRO A 82 10.33 -6.91 -3.43
N ASN A 83 10.94 -7.83 -4.16
CA ASN A 83 10.62 -9.26 -4.07
C ASN A 83 11.19 -9.82 -2.75
N LYS A 84 10.50 -9.57 -1.63
CA LYS A 84 10.85 -10.08 -0.30
C LYS A 84 9.81 -11.12 0.15
N PRO A 85 10.22 -12.35 0.46
CA PRO A 85 9.31 -13.35 0.97
C PRO A 85 8.88 -13.00 2.42
N SER A 86 7.56 -12.98 2.62
CA SER A 86 6.84 -13.31 3.86
C SER A 86 6.80 -12.37 5.08
N PHE A 87 7.14 -11.08 4.97
CA PHE A 87 6.79 -10.10 6.02
C PHE A 87 5.78 -9.08 5.52
N PRO A 88 4.88 -8.59 6.39
CA PRO A 88 4.01 -7.49 6.02
C PRO A 88 4.88 -6.28 5.65
N TYR A 89 4.63 -5.73 4.47
CA TYR A 89 5.46 -4.68 3.89
C TYR A 89 4.77 -3.33 4.03
N ASN A 90 5.49 -2.34 4.56
CA ASN A 90 4.97 -1.00 4.79
C ASN A 90 5.44 -0.08 3.66
N LEU A 91 4.50 0.69 3.12
CA LEU A 91 4.72 1.70 2.09
C LEU A 91 4.31 3.05 2.64
N LEU A 92 5.19 4.03 2.55
CA LEU A 92 4.87 5.42 2.83
C LEU A 92 4.93 6.21 1.52
N LEU A 93 3.77 6.61 1.04
CA LEU A 93 3.62 7.49 -0.12
C LEU A 93 3.51 8.92 0.41
N GLN A 94 4.32 9.83 -0.11
CA GLN A 94 4.30 11.23 0.30
C GLN A 94 4.67 12.17 -0.85
N THR A 95 4.38 13.46 -0.70
CA THR A 95 4.81 14.55 -1.62
C THR A 95 6.20 15.04 -1.24
#